data_AF-A0A6L3X9P5-F1
#
_entry.id   AF-A0A6L3X9P5-F1
#
_cell.length_a   1.000
_cell.length_b   1.000
_cell.length_c   1.000
_cell.angle_alpha   90.00
_cell.angle_beta   90.00
_cell.angle_gamma   90.00
#
_symmetry.space_group_name_H-M   'P 1'
#
loop_
_entity.id
_entity.type
_entity.pdbx_description
1 polymer ?
#
loop_
_entity_poly.entity_id
_entity_poly.type
_entity_poly.pdbx_seq_one_letter_code
_entity_poly.pdbx_strand_id
1 'polypeptide(L)' 'MRLVQLSRHNIAFPSPEGALREPNGLLALGGDLSPARLLMAYQRGIFPWFSPGDPILWWSP' A
#
# COMPACT_ATOMS: atom_id res chain seq x y z
N MET A 1 10.81 11.32 2.19
CA MET A 1 10.64 10.14 1.31
C MET A 1 9.37 10.36 0.49
N ARG A 2 9.32 9.93 -0.78
CA ARG A 2 8.15 10.15 -1.66
C ARG A 2 7.26 8.90 -1.64
N LEU A 3 5.97 9.06 -1.38
CA LEU A 3 5.01 7.94 -1.45
C LEU A 3 4.95 7.36 -2.87
N VAL A 4 4.92 6.03 -2.97
CA VAL A 4 4.78 5.33 -4.25
C VAL A 4 3.31 5.28 -4.65
N GLN A 5 2.99 5.68 -5.88
CA GLN A 5 1.68 5.45 -6.48
C GLN A 5 1.67 4.11 -7.21
N LEU A 6 0.79 3.20 -6.80
CA LEU A 6 0.69 1.86 -7.38
C LEU A 6 0.04 1.91 -8.78
N SER A 7 0.55 1.06 -9.67
CA SER A 7 -0.02 0.87 -11.00
C SER A 7 -1.34 0.11 -10.93
N ARG A 8 -2.29 0.46 -11.82
CA ARG A 8 -3.50 -0.34 -12.06
C ARG A 8 -3.26 -1.58 -12.92
N HIS A 9 -2.09 -1.70 -13.53
CA HIS A 9 -1.77 -2.76 -14.50
C HIS A 9 -0.89 -3.88 -13.91
N ASN A 10 -0.44 -3.74 -12.66
CA ASN A 10 0.28 -4.78 -11.94
C ASN A 10 -0.02 -4.71 -10.44
N ILE A 11 0.35 -5.76 -9.70
CA ILE A 11 0.07 -5.92 -8.27
C ILE A 11 1.32 -5.76 -7.38
N ALA A 12 2.44 -5.29 -7.93
CA ALA A 12 3.69 -5.20 -7.18
C ALA A 12 3.62 -4.10 -6.11
N PHE A 13 4.23 -4.38 -4.95
CA PHE A 13 4.41 -3.42 -3.87
C PHE A 13 5.90 -3.03 -3.71
N PRO A 14 6.21 -1.82 -3.24
CA PRO A 14 7.55 -1.51 -2.73
C PRO A 14 7.90 -2.38 -1.50
N SER A 15 9.16 -2.38 -1.10
CA SER A 15 9.59 -3.05 0.14
C SER A 15 8.97 -2.39 1.38
N PRO A 16 8.41 -3.15 2.34
CA PRO A 16 7.94 -2.64 3.63
C PRO A 16 8.97 -1.81 4.40
N GLU A 17 10.27 -2.12 4.27
CA GLU A 17 11.36 -1.35 4.90
C GLU A 17 11.41 0.11 4.42
N GLY A 18 10.81 0.40 3.27
CA GLY A 18 10.63 1.73 2.71
C GLY A 18 9.33 2.41 3.15
N ALA A 19 8.67 1.96 4.22
CA ALA A 19 7.53 2.68 4.78
C ALA A 19 7.98 3.98 5.48
N LEU A 20 7.09 4.98 5.52
CA LEU A 20 7.30 6.20 6.28
C LEU A 20 7.35 5.89 7.78
N ARG A 21 8.18 6.67 8.50
CA ARG A 21 8.20 6.66 9.98
C ARG A 21 7.07 7.50 10.58
N GLU A 22 6.67 8.56 9.88
CA GLU A 22 5.55 9.43 10.24
C GLU A 22 4.83 9.84 8.94
N PRO A 23 3.55 9.48 8.75
CA PRO A 23 2.77 8.55 9.58
C PRO A 23 3.33 7.13 9.53
N ASN A 24 3.38 6.45 10.69
CA ASN A 24 4.06 5.17 10.83
C ASN A 24 3.48 4.10 9.90
N GLY A 25 4.34 3.52 9.06
CA GLY A 25 4.00 2.42 8.19
C GLY A 25 3.41 2.82 6.85
N LEU A 26 3.15 4.11 6.57
CA LEU A 26 2.57 4.50 5.28
C LEU A 26 3.55 4.22 4.13
N LEU A 27 3.13 3.38 3.19
CA LEU A 27 4.04 2.79 2.20
C LEU A 27 3.69 3.21 0.76
N ALA A 28 2.41 3.12 0.39
CA ALA A 28 1.97 3.38 -0.98
C ALA A 28 0.53 3.89 -1.04
N LEU A 29 0.14 4.46 -2.19
CA LEU A 29 -1.23 4.86 -2.47
C LEU A 29 -1.72 4.33 -3.83
N GLY A 30 -3.03 4.19 -3.99
CA GLY A 30 -3.68 3.81 -5.24
C GLY A 30 -3.70 2.31 -5.51
N GLY A 31 -3.74 1.95 -6.79
CA GLY A 31 -4.03 0.58 -7.24
C GLY A 31 -5.54 0.29 -7.21
N ASP A 32 -5.90 -0.84 -6.63
CA ASP A 32 -7.26 -1.39 -6.55
C ASP A 32 -7.38 -2.33 -5.35
N LEU A 33 -8.58 -2.83 -5.05
CA LEU A 33 -8.81 -3.85 -4.01
C LEU A 33 -9.10 -5.22 -4.63
N SER A 34 -8.45 -5.54 -5.75
CA SER A 34 -8.61 -6.87 -6.37
C SER A 34 -8.09 -7.97 -5.43
N PRO A 35 -8.70 -9.18 -5.44
CA PRO A 35 -8.25 -10.28 -4.60
C PRO A 35 -6.75 -10.60 -4.76
N ALA A 36 -6.23 -10.53 -5.99
CA ALA A 36 -4.81 -10.79 -6.27
C ALA A 36 -3.88 -9.76 -5.60
N ARG A 37 -4.24 -8.48 -5.61
CA ARG A 37 -3.45 -7.44 -4.94
C ARG A 37 -3.52 -7.56 -3.43
N LEU A 38 -4.70 -7.85 -2.88
CA LEU A 38 -4.86 -8.07 -1.43
C LEU A 38 -4.00 -9.24 -0.95
N LEU A 39 -4.05 -10.38 -1.64
CA LEU A 39 -3.21 -11.54 -1.32
C LEU A 39 -1.71 -11.19 -1.36
N MET A 40 -1.26 -10.48 -2.40
CA MET A 40 0.13 -10.01 -2.51
C MET A 40 0.51 -9.06 -1.37
N ALA A 41 -0.39 -8.15 -0.96
CA ALA A 41 -0.16 -7.23 0.13
C ALA A 41 0.02 -7.98 1.46
N TYR A 42 -0.94 -8.83 1.81
CA TYR A 42 -0.91 -9.59 3.07
C TYR A 42 0.27 -10.55 3.16
N GLN A 43 0.68 -11.18 2.05
CA GLN A 43 1.89 -12.01 2.00
C GLN A 43 3.18 -11.24 2.36
N ARG A 44 3.16 -9.92 2.23
CA ARG A 44 4.31 -9.03 2.49
C ARG A 44 4.13 -8.18 3.75
N GLY A 45 3.13 -8.47 4.58
CA GLY A 45 2.84 -7.67 5.78
C GLY A 45 2.23 -6.29 5.48
N ILE A 46 1.67 -6.10 4.28
CA ILE A 46 1.07 -4.84 3.84
C ILE A 46 -0.46 -4.96 3.92
N PHE A 47 -1.14 -3.93 4.44
CA PHE A 47 -2.60 -3.90 4.52
C PHE A 47 -3.18 -2.57 4.03
N PRO A 48 -4.37 -2.59 3.40
CA PRO A 48 -5.06 -1.36 3.02
C PRO A 48 -5.78 -0.76 4.23
N TRP A 49 -5.60 0.53 4.46
CA TRP A 49 -6.34 1.26 5.51
C TRP A 49 -6.49 2.73 5.13
N PHE A 50 -7.72 3.21 4.96
CA PHE A 50 -8.01 4.56 4.44
C PHE A 50 -9.44 4.96 4.84
N SER A 51 -9.73 6.26 4.88
CA SER A 51 -11.07 6.76 5.22
C SER A 51 -11.95 6.91 3.97
N PRO A 52 -13.28 6.98 4.11
CA PRO A 52 -14.16 7.33 3.00
C PRO A 52 -13.75 8.67 2.37
N GLY A 53 -13.53 8.68 1.06
CA GLY A 53 -13.07 9.85 0.31
C GLY A 53 -11.56 9.92 0.10
N ASP A 54 -10.78 9.14 0.85
CA ASP A 54 -9.33 9.01 0.62
C ASP A 54 -9.03 8.11 -0.59
N PRO A 55 -7.88 8.29 -1.25
CA PRO A 55 -7.34 7.23 -2.09
C PRO A 55 -7.04 5.99 -1.24
N ILE A 56 -6.96 4.82 -1.88
CA ILE A 56 -6.49 3.61 -1.19
C ILE A 56 -5.08 3.87 -0.67
N LEU A 57 -4.86 3.71 0.63
CA LEU A 57 -3.54 3.78 1.27
C LEU A 57 -3.14 2.39 1.76
N TRP A 58 -1.86 2.08 1.62
CA TRP A 58 -1.26 0.79 1.99
C TRP A 58 -0.19 0.98 3.04
N TRP A 59 -0.21 0.14 4.07
CA TRP A 59 0.55 0.32 5.30
C TRP A 59 1.34 -0.93 5.68
N SER A 60 2.50 -0.76 6.29
CA SER A 60 3.32 -1.77 6.97
C SER A 60 4.13 -1.12 8.09
N PRO A 61 3.60 -1.03 9.32
CA PRO A 61 4.25 -0.39 10.47
C PRO A 61 5.40 -1.20 11.08
#